data_AF-A0A1B6IG94-F1
#
_entry.id   AF-A0A1B6IG94-F1
#
_cell.length_a   1.000
_cell.length_b   1.000
_cell.length_c   1.000
_cell.angle_alpha   90.00
_cell.angle_beta   90.00
_cell.angle_gamma   90.00
#
_symmetry.space_group_name_H-M   'P 1'
#
loop_
_entity.id
_entity.type
_entity.pdbx_description
1 polymer ?
#
loop_
_entity_poly.entity_id
_entity_poly.type
_entity_poly.pdbx_seq_one_letter_code
_entity_poly.pdbx_strand_id
1 'polypeptide(L)'
;MPAPCQRYWTGIQPECSAPIHFFWNKARTKGLPDNYGDSIRIVQIGNLENNMCCGTHVTSLSQLEMIKLLRVEKGKKNKKKEEGKEQSTLLHFMVGRKQIFEKFNDMYSTESQLSSTLERQPCEIHATVLEMKESQKKAKQKIKALEEENVMLLIELFKEKKPTQEIFSLHRKTIQ
;
A
#
# COMPACT_ATOMS: atom_id res chain seq x y z
N MET A 1 5.14 -6.15 -53.44
CA MET A 1 5.29 -7.48 -52.80
C MET A 1 5.79 -7.24 -51.38
N PRO A 2 5.06 -7.57 -50.31
CA PRO A 2 5.61 -7.40 -48.97
C PRO A 2 6.67 -8.48 -48.72
N ALA A 3 7.80 -8.07 -48.17
CA ALA A 3 8.98 -8.91 -47.99
C ALA A 3 8.68 -10.12 -47.07
N PRO A 4 9.29 -11.30 -47.34
CA PRO A 4 9.11 -12.48 -46.51
C PRO A 4 9.74 -12.23 -45.13
N CYS A 5 8.94 -12.46 -44.08
CA CYS A 5 9.35 -12.43 -42.69
C CYS A 5 10.41 -13.52 -42.45
N GLN A 6 11.68 -13.20 -42.63
CA GLN A 6 12.78 -14.10 -42.32
C GLN A 6 12.89 -14.28 -40.80
N ARG A 7 12.70 -15.53 -40.38
CA ARG A 7 13.01 -16.04 -39.04
C ARG A 7 14.51 -15.87 -38.77
N TYR A 8 14.89 -14.83 -38.05
CA TYR A 8 16.16 -14.79 -37.32
C TYR A 8 15.87 -14.74 -35.82
N TRP A 9 16.35 -15.76 -35.12
CA TRP A 9 16.32 -15.91 -33.68
C TRP A 9 17.37 -14.99 -33.05
N THR A 10 17.06 -13.70 -32.92
CA THR A 10 17.86 -12.75 -32.14
C THR A 10 16.97 -11.68 -31.54
N GLY A 11 16.66 -11.80 -30.24
CA GLY A 11 15.94 -10.76 -29.51
C GLY A 11 14.50 -10.54 -29.99
N ILE A 12 13.77 -9.74 -29.23
CA ILE A 12 12.36 -9.38 -29.48
C ILE A 12 12.21 -8.93 -30.95
N GLN A 13 11.35 -9.60 -31.73
CA GLN A 13 11.16 -9.28 -33.15
C GLN A 13 10.79 -7.79 -33.32
N PRO A 14 11.25 -7.13 -34.39
CA PRO A 14 10.91 -5.75 -34.65
C PRO A 14 9.40 -5.62 -34.83
N GLU A 15 8.91 -4.44 -34.49
CA GLU A 15 7.50 -4.04 -34.50
C GLU A 15 6.83 -4.46 -35.82
N CYS A 16 6.07 -5.55 -35.80
CA CYS A 16 5.38 -6.05 -36.98
C CYS A 16 3.99 -5.42 -37.02
N SER A 17 3.78 -4.47 -37.94
CA SER A 17 2.45 -4.05 -38.37
C SER A 17 1.81 -5.19 -39.16
N ALA A 18 1.04 -6.03 -38.46
CA ALA A 18 0.33 -7.16 -39.04
C ALA A 18 -1.16 -6.84 -39.29
N PRO A 19 -1.80 -7.45 -40.30
CA PRO A 19 -3.23 -7.26 -40.54
C PRO A 19 -4.06 -7.74 -39.34
N ILE A 20 -5.04 -6.92 -38.94
CA ILE A 20 -5.84 -7.05 -37.71
C ILE A 20 -6.36 -8.49 -37.48
N HIS A 21 -6.76 -9.18 -38.55
CA HIS A 21 -7.40 -10.50 -38.47
C HIS A 21 -6.47 -11.65 -38.02
N PHE A 22 -5.15 -11.54 -38.17
CA PHE A 22 -4.23 -12.66 -37.89
C PHE A 22 -3.84 -12.80 -36.41
N PHE A 23 -3.74 -11.67 -35.69
CA PHE A 23 -3.30 -11.68 -34.28
C PHE A 23 -4.44 -11.55 -33.27
N TRP A 24 -5.64 -11.18 -33.70
CA TRP A 24 -6.80 -11.00 -32.83
C TRP A 24 -7.15 -12.27 -32.02
N ASN A 25 -7.09 -13.44 -32.66
CA ASN A 25 -7.31 -14.73 -31.99
C ASN A 25 -6.23 -15.12 -30.95
N LYS A 26 -5.13 -14.37 -30.85
CA LYS A 26 -4.01 -14.64 -29.93
C LYS A 26 -3.76 -13.55 -28.89
N ALA A 27 -4.43 -12.41 -28.97
CA ALA A 27 -4.29 -11.33 -27.99
C ALA A 27 -5.25 -11.55 -26.81
N ARG A 28 -4.72 -11.52 -25.57
CA ARG A 28 -5.52 -11.71 -24.34
C ARG A 28 -6.24 -10.43 -23.87
N THR A 29 -6.21 -9.36 -24.65
CA THR A 29 -6.73 -8.05 -24.26
C THR A 29 -8.24 -7.92 -24.49
N LYS A 30 -8.88 -7.04 -23.69
CA LYS A 30 -10.27 -6.62 -23.89
C LYS A 30 -10.39 -6.07 -25.32
N GLY A 31 -11.38 -6.56 -26.08
CA GLY A 31 -11.51 -6.34 -27.52
C GLY A 31 -11.35 -4.89 -27.98
N LEU A 32 -11.10 -4.71 -29.28
CA LEU A 32 -10.95 -3.40 -29.88
C LEU A 32 -12.31 -2.67 -29.94
N PRO A 33 -12.35 -1.36 -29.67
CA PRO A 33 -13.54 -0.54 -29.93
C PRO A 33 -13.82 -0.46 -31.43
N ASP A 34 -15.10 -0.38 -31.82
CA ASP A 34 -15.56 -0.53 -33.22
C ASP A 34 -14.92 0.46 -34.23
N ASN A 35 -14.39 1.59 -33.76
CA ASN A 35 -13.65 2.57 -34.56
C ASN A 35 -12.13 2.41 -34.37
N TYR A 36 -11.55 1.29 -34.81
CA TYR A 36 -10.10 1.14 -34.91
C TYR A 36 -9.64 1.44 -36.34
N GLY A 37 -8.49 2.10 -36.49
CA GLY A 37 -7.90 2.38 -37.81
C GLY A 37 -7.34 1.13 -38.50
N ASP A 38 -6.72 1.31 -39.67
CA ASP A 38 -6.30 0.21 -40.56
C ASP A 38 -5.16 -0.67 -40.01
N SER A 39 -4.46 -0.25 -38.94
CA SER A 39 -3.37 -1.03 -38.35
C SER A 39 -3.28 -0.85 -36.84
N ILE A 40 -2.79 -1.89 -36.15
CA ILE A 40 -2.64 -1.91 -34.70
C ILE A 40 -1.25 -2.41 -34.33
N ARG A 41 -0.62 -1.74 -33.36
CA ARG A 41 0.68 -2.13 -32.82
C ARG A 41 0.52 -3.28 -31.83
N ILE A 42 1.30 -4.35 -32.05
CA ILE A 42 1.32 -5.53 -31.19
C ILE A 42 2.75 -5.74 -30.72
N VAL A 43 2.89 -5.89 -29.41
CA VAL A 43 4.16 -6.17 -28.75
C VAL A 43 4.14 -7.62 -28.28
N GLN A 44 5.04 -8.42 -28.84
CA GLN A 44 5.22 -9.80 -28.46
C GLN A 44 6.37 -9.92 -27.45
N ILE A 45 6.07 -10.48 -26.29
CA ILE A 45 7.07 -10.75 -25.25
C ILE A 45 7.37 -12.25 -25.29
N GLY A 46 8.48 -12.60 -25.94
CA GLY A 46 8.91 -13.99 -26.13
C GLY A 46 7.85 -14.85 -26.80
N ASN A 47 7.63 -16.06 -26.29
CA ASN A 47 6.54 -16.96 -26.68
C ASN A 47 5.39 -16.99 -25.67
N LEU A 48 5.41 -16.12 -24.66
CA LEU A 48 4.42 -16.13 -23.56
C LEU A 48 3.20 -15.25 -23.85
N GLU A 49 3.39 -14.08 -24.45
CA GLU A 49 2.33 -13.08 -24.51
C GLU A 49 2.41 -12.16 -25.72
N ASN A 50 1.23 -11.87 -26.29
CA ASN A 50 1.01 -10.85 -27.31
C ASN A 50 0.10 -9.78 -26.72
N ASN A 51 0.65 -8.59 -26.52
CA ASN A 51 -0.07 -7.46 -25.94
C ASN A 51 -0.26 -6.36 -26.96
N MET A 52 -1.44 -5.73 -26.93
CA MET A 52 -1.75 -4.53 -27.69
C MET A 52 -1.32 -3.33 -26.85
N CYS A 53 -0.11 -2.82 -27.06
CA CYS A 53 0.47 -1.76 -26.24
C CYS A 53 1.03 -0.62 -27.10
N CYS A 54 0.69 0.60 -26.72
CA CYS A 54 1.19 1.83 -27.36
C CYS A 54 2.37 2.46 -26.58
N GLY A 55 2.80 1.85 -25.48
CA GLY A 55 3.88 2.35 -24.64
C GLY A 55 5.28 2.07 -25.18
N THR A 56 6.29 2.54 -24.45
CA THR A 56 7.69 2.21 -24.70
C THR A 56 8.02 0.85 -24.08
N HIS A 57 8.79 0.04 -24.82
CA HIS A 57 9.23 -1.27 -24.37
C HIS A 57 10.75 -1.36 -24.44
N VAL A 58 11.32 -2.17 -23.56
CA VAL A 58 12.74 -2.56 -23.59
C VAL A 58 12.99 -3.53 -24.74
N THR A 59 14.19 -3.50 -25.31
CA THR A 59 14.57 -4.39 -26.41
C THR A 59 14.92 -5.80 -25.95
N SER A 60 15.26 -5.96 -24.66
CA SER A 60 15.55 -7.24 -24.02
C SER A 60 15.02 -7.28 -22.59
N LEU A 61 14.53 -8.45 -22.16
CA LEU A 61 14.09 -8.68 -20.78
C LEU A 61 15.23 -8.50 -19.77
N SER A 62 16.48 -8.68 -20.18
CA SER A 62 17.65 -8.44 -19.32
C SER A 62 17.76 -6.99 -18.87
N GLN A 63 17.21 -6.04 -19.63
CA GLN A 63 17.20 -4.61 -19.26
C GLN A 63 16.26 -4.29 -18.09
N LEU A 64 15.34 -5.20 -17.76
CA LEU A 64 14.48 -5.05 -16.58
C LEU A 64 15.28 -5.31 -15.27
N GLU A 65 16.34 -6.12 -15.38
CA GLU A 65 17.29 -6.52 -14.32
C GLU A 65 16.68 -7.28 -13.13
N MET A 66 15.69 -6.71 -12.45
CA MET A 66 15.11 -7.22 -11.22
C MET A 66 13.62 -6.89 -11.14
N ILE A 67 12.83 -7.83 -10.63
CA ILE A 67 11.40 -7.66 -10.36
C ILE A 67 11.14 -8.06 -8.91
N LYS A 68 10.48 -7.19 -8.15
CA LYS A 68 10.07 -7.45 -6.76
C LYS A 68 8.55 -7.38 -6.64
N LEU A 69 7.93 -8.48 -6.22
CA LEU A 69 6.51 -8.53 -5.87
C LEU A 69 6.34 -7.97 -4.46
N LEU A 70 5.43 -7.00 -4.31
CA LEU A 70 5.22 -6.28 -3.05
C LEU A 70 4.00 -6.79 -2.31
N ARG A 71 2.85 -6.83 -2.99
CA ARG A 71 1.56 -7.14 -2.37
C ARG A 71 0.58 -7.65 -3.40
N VAL A 72 -0.31 -8.53 -2.94
CA VAL A 72 -1.45 -9.03 -3.70
C VAL A 72 -2.73 -8.56 -3.01
N GLU A 73 -3.62 -7.96 -3.77
CA GLU A 73 -4.93 -7.51 -3.30
C GLU A 73 -6.06 -8.17 -4.08
N LYS A 74 -7.17 -8.44 -3.40
CA LYS A 74 -8.40 -8.88 -4.06
C LYS A 74 -9.05 -7.65 -4.71
N GLY A 75 -9.25 -7.67 -6.02
CA GLY A 75 -9.88 -6.59 -6.75
C GLY A 75 -11.35 -6.42 -6.39
N LYS A 76 -11.84 -5.18 -6.50
CA LYS A 76 -13.23 -4.82 -6.14
C LYS A 76 -14.22 -5.56 -7.06
N LYS A 77 -15.26 -6.18 -6.47
CA LYS A 77 -16.39 -6.76 -7.22
C LYS A 77 -17.19 -5.63 -7.88
N ASN A 78 -16.84 -5.26 -9.11
CA ASN A 78 -17.65 -4.30 -9.87
C ASN A 78 -19.03 -4.92 -10.19
N LYS A 79 -20.11 -4.30 -9.71
CA LYS A 79 -21.49 -4.78 -9.84
C LYS A 79 -21.89 -5.08 -11.30
N LYS A 80 -21.35 -4.35 -12.28
CA LYS A 80 -21.69 -4.44 -13.72
C LYS A 80 -21.18 -5.66 -14.51
N LYS A 81 -20.35 -6.54 -13.96
CA LYS A 81 -20.05 -7.82 -14.65
C LYS A 81 -21.14 -8.84 -14.34
N GLU A 82 -22.34 -8.65 -14.87
CA GLU A 82 -23.38 -9.67 -14.76
C GLU A 82 -22.88 -10.97 -15.38
N GLU A 83 -23.14 -12.08 -14.66
CA GLU A 83 -23.00 -13.48 -15.05
C GLU A 83 -21.57 -14.02 -15.31
N GLY A 84 -21.04 -14.77 -14.33
CA GLY A 84 -19.79 -15.56 -14.44
C GLY A 84 -18.52 -14.98 -13.80
N LYS A 85 -18.63 -13.97 -12.92
CA LYS A 85 -17.53 -13.12 -12.38
C LYS A 85 -16.29 -13.86 -11.83
N GLU A 86 -15.25 -13.94 -12.65
CA GLU A 86 -13.87 -14.18 -12.22
C GLU A 86 -13.40 -13.03 -11.29
N GLN A 87 -12.95 -13.40 -10.08
CA GLN A 87 -12.40 -12.47 -9.09
C GLN A 87 -11.04 -11.92 -9.58
N SER A 88 -11.00 -10.65 -9.97
CA SER A 88 -9.77 -10.00 -10.41
C SER A 88 -8.79 -9.86 -9.25
N THR A 89 -7.53 -10.26 -9.42
CA THR A 89 -6.46 -10.08 -8.44
C THR A 89 -5.54 -8.94 -8.87
N LEU A 90 -5.27 -7.99 -7.98
CA LEU A 90 -4.35 -6.86 -8.21
C LEU A 90 -2.99 -7.20 -7.62
N LEU A 91 -1.96 -7.23 -8.47
CA LEU A 91 -0.58 -7.48 -8.08
C LEU A 91 0.21 -6.17 -8.12
N HIS A 92 0.75 -5.75 -6.99
CA HIS A 92 1.67 -4.62 -6.88
C HIS A 92 3.11 -5.14 -6.96
N PHE A 93 3.89 -4.57 -7.87
CA PHE A 93 5.28 -4.96 -8.08
C PHE A 93 6.13 -3.74 -8.48
N MET A 94 7.43 -3.85 -8.25
CA MET A 94 8.45 -2.91 -8.72
C MET A 94 9.39 -3.62 -9.68
N VAL A 95 9.92 -2.87 -10.64
CA VAL A 95 10.85 -3.35 -11.66
C VAL A 95 12.01 -2.39 -11.77
N GLY A 96 13.20 -2.91 -12.02
CA GLY A 96 14.45 -2.15 -12.16
C GLY A 96 15.32 -2.27 -10.92
N ARG A 97 16.62 -2.49 -11.13
CA ARG A 97 17.59 -2.63 -10.05
C ARG A 97 17.62 -1.38 -9.18
N LYS A 98 17.78 -0.20 -9.80
CA LYS A 98 17.94 1.07 -9.08
C LYS A 98 16.77 1.33 -8.12
N GLN A 99 15.53 1.26 -8.62
CA GLN A 99 14.33 1.55 -7.84
C GLN A 99 14.15 0.57 -6.68
N ILE A 100 14.45 -0.72 -6.89
CA ILE A 100 14.33 -1.74 -5.86
C ILE A 100 15.44 -1.58 -4.79
N PHE A 101 16.67 -1.28 -5.22
CA PHE A 101 17.79 -1.06 -4.30
C PHE A 101 17.62 0.22 -3.47
N GLU A 102 17.17 1.32 -4.07
CA GLU A 102 16.83 2.55 -3.34
C GLU A 102 15.79 2.24 -2.26
N LYS A 103 14.72 1.53 -2.62
CA LYS A 103 13.69 1.14 -1.66
C LYS A 103 14.25 0.25 -0.54
N PHE A 104 15.14 -0.68 -0.87
CA PHE A 104 15.79 -1.55 0.13
C PHE A 104 16.69 -0.76 1.08
N ASN A 105 17.47 0.18 0.56
CA ASN A 105 18.31 1.06 1.36
C ASN A 105 17.46 1.94 2.29
N ASP A 106 16.33 2.46 1.83
CA ASP A 106 15.41 3.23 2.68
C ASP A 106 14.84 2.38 3.82
N MET A 107 14.43 1.14 3.52
CA MET A 107 13.94 0.19 4.52
C MET A 107 15.03 -0.14 5.54
N TYR A 108 16.25 -0.43 5.08
CA TYR A 108 17.38 -0.75 5.93
C TYR A 108 17.81 0.44 6.80
N SER A 109 17.84 1.66 6.25
CA SER A 109 18.14 2.87 7.01
C SER A 109 17.12 3.11 8.13
N THR A 110 15.83 2.93 7.82
CA THR A 110 14.74 3.04 8.80
C THR A 110 14.90 1.97 9.89
N GLU A 111 15.16 0.72 9.52
CA GLU A 111 15.39 -0.39 10.45
C GLU A 111 16.61 -0.15 11.35
N SER A 112 17.71 0.36 10.80
CA SER A 112 18.91 0.72 11.55
C SER A 112 18.65 1.82 12.56
N GLN A 113 17.89 2.86 12.19
CA GLN A 113 17.51 3.95 13.09
C GLN A 113 16.61 3.45 14.23
N LEU A 114 15.65 2.57 13.91
CA LEU A 114 14.78 1.94 14.92
C LEU A 114 15.57 1.04 15.87
N SER A 115 16.51 0.26 15.34
CA SER A 115 17.41 -0.60 16.13
C SER A 115 18.23 0.23 17.11
N SER A 116 18.79 1.36 16.66
CA SER A 116 19.52 2.30 17.53
C SER A 116 18.62 2.99 18.56
N THR A 117 17.39 3.37 18.18
CA THR A 117 16.47 4.10 19.06
C THR A 117 15.92 3.22 20.18
N LEU A 118 15.62 1.95 19.87
CA LEU A 118 15.09 0.99 20.84
C LEU A 118 16.19 0.22 21.57
N GLU A 119 17.45 0.37 21.14
CA GLU A 119 18.60 -0.42 21.60
C GLU A 119 18.32 -1.93 21.49
N ARG A 120 17.67 -2.34 20.39
CA ARG A 120 17.28 -3.73 20.11
C ARG A 120 17.78 -4.17 18.77
N GLN A 121 17.96 -5.48 18.63
CA GLN A 121 18.28 -6.07 17.34
C GLN A 121 17.09 -5.94 16.38
N PRO A 122 17.33 -5.81 15.06
CA PRO A 122 16.25 -5.63 14.09
C PRO A 122 15.15 -6.70 14.13
N CYS A 123 15.54 -7.96 14.36
CA CYS A 123 14.60 -9.08 14.49
C CYS A 123 13.67 -8.97 15.71
N GLU A 124 14.05 -8.22 16.74
CA GLU A 124 13.31 -8.09 18.01
C GLU A 124 12.48 -6.80 18.07
N ILE A 125 12.63 -5.90 17.10
CA ILE A 125 11.92 -4.61 17.07
C ILE A 125 10.41 -4.82 17.16
N HIS A 126 9.86 -5.76 16.38
CA HIS A 126 8.42 -6.01 16.38
C HIS A 126 7.89 -6.49 17.74
N ALA A 127 8.57 -7.45 18.36
CA ALA A 127 8.18 -7.96 19.68
C ALA A 127 8.28 -6.87 20.76
N THR A 128 9.37 -6.10 20.73
CA THR A 128 9.59 -4.98 21.68
C THR A 128 8.50 -3.92 21.55
N VAL A 129 8.10 -3.55 20.33
CA VAL A 129 7.03 -2.57 20.09
C VAL A 129 5.69 -3.07 20.64
N LEU A 130 5.39 -4.37 20.57
CA LEU A 130 4.19 -4.95 21.16
C LEU A 130 4.21 -4.85 22.69
N GLU A 131 5.31 -5.22 23.32
CA GLU A 131 5.49 -5.10 24.77
C GLU A 131 5.38 -3.64 25.24
N MET A 132 6.00 -2.70 24.51
CA MET A 132 5.90 -1.26 24.78
C MET A 132 4.46 -0.75 24.67
N LYS A 133 3.68 -1.25 23.69
CA LYS A 133 2.27 -0.88 23.55
C LYS A 133 1.43 -1.39 24.73
N GLU A 134 1.71 -2.60 25.21
CA GLU A 134 1.04 -3.15 26.38
C GLU A 134 1.43 -2.43 27.68
N SER A 135 2.71 -2.16 27.88
CA SER A 135 3.20 -1.42 29.04
C SER A 135 2.65 0.00 29.06
N GLN A 136 2.56 0.68 27.90
CA GLN A 136 1.93 1.98 27.76
C GLN A 136 0.45 1.95 28.14
N LYS A 137 -0.29 0.91 27.74
CA LYS A 137 -1.71 0.73 28.11
C LYS A 137 -1.87 0.58 29.63
N LYS A 138 -1.03 -0.24 30.27
CA LYS A 138 -1.04 -0.45 31.73
C LYS A 138 -0.67 0.83 32.49
N ALA A 139 0.35 1.56 32.01
CA ALA A 139 0.74 2.84 32.60
C ALA A 139 -0.39 3.88 32.54
N LYS A 140 -1.09 3.99 31.40
CA LYS A 140 -2.26 4.88 31.26
C LYS A 140 -3.39 4.54 32.23
N GLN A 141 -3.65 3.25 32.47
CA GLN A 141 -4.65 2.81 33.46
C GLN A 141 -4.26 3.21 34.89
N LYS A 142 -2.99 3.03 35.26
CA LYS A 142 -2.48 3.43 36.57
C LYS A 142 -2.53 4.94 36.80
N ILE A 143 -2.15 5.73 35.79
CA ILE A 143 -2.22 7.19 35.86
C ILE A 143 -3.64 7.65 36.16
N LYS A 144 -4.63 7.10 35.44
CA LYS A 144 -6.03 7.44 35.67
C LYS A 144 -6.50 7.11 37.10
N ALA A 145 -6.12 5.94 37.62
CA ALA A 145 -6.46 5.56 38.99
C ALA A 145 -5.84 6.52 40.04
N LEU A 146 -4.57 6.89 39.85
CA LEU A 146 -3.88 7.84 40.72
C LEU A 146 -4.47 9.26 40.64
N GLU A 147 -4.94 9.68 39.46
CA GLU A 147 -5.65 10.96 39.30
C GLU A 147 -6.96 10.97 40.10
N GLU A 148 -7.72 9.87 40.09
CA GLU A 148 -8.95 9.72 40.87
C GLU A 148 -8.64 9.74 42.39
N GLU A 149 -7.61 9.05 42.85
CA GLU A 149 -7.16 9.07 44.26
C GLU A 149 -6.68 10.47 44.70
N ASN A 150 -5.92 11.16 43.86
CA ASN A 150 -5.47 12.53 44.16
C ASN A 150 -6.64 13.50 44.32
N VAL A 151 -7.68 13.38 43.49
CA VAL A 151 -8.90 14.21 43.62
C VAL A 151 -9.59 13.94 44.96
N MET A 152 -9.68 12.68 45.38
CA MET A 152 -10.27 12.31 46.67
C MET A 152 -9.50 12.92 47.84
N LEU A 153 -8.16 12.85 47.84
CA LEU A 153 -7.32 13.46 48.86
C LEU A 153 -7.45 14.99 48.89
N LEU A 154 -7.56 15.64 47.73
CA LEU A 154 -7.80 17.08 47.65
C LEU A 154 -9.16 17.47 48.27
N ILE A 155 -10.20 16.66 48.05
CA ILE A 155 -11.51 16.86 48.67
C ILE A 155 -11.42 16.71 50.20
N GLU A 156 -10.68 15.73 50.70
CA GLU A 156 -10.46 15.53 52.14
C GLU A 156 -9.72 16.72 52.78
N LEU A 157 -8.63 17.17 52.18
CA LEU A 157 -7.90 18.36 52.63
C LEU A 157 -8.77 19.62 52.60
N PHE A 158 -9.67 19.75 51.61
CA PHE A 158 -10.61 20.86 51.55
C PHE A 158 -11.62 20.82 52.69
N LYS A 159 -12.07 19.63 53.10
CA LYS A 159 -12.98 19.46 54.26
C LYS A 159 -12.29 19.78 55.59
N GLU A 160 -11.02 19.45 55.74
CA GLU A 160 -10.25 19.71 56.97
C GLU A 160 -9.92 21.20 57.17
N LYS A 161 -9.81 21.97 56.08
CA LYS A 161 -9.68 23.43 56.16
C LYS A 161 -10.96 24.04 56.73
N LYS A 162 -10.88 24.50 57.98
CA LYS A 162 -11.95 25.29 58.60
C LYS A 162 -12.28 26.50 57.68
N PRO A 163 -13.56 26.86 57.50
CA PRO A 163 -13.93 28.02 56.71
C PRO A 163 -13.27 29.25 57.34
N THR A 164 -12.39 29.89 56.57
CA THR A 164 -11.62 31.05 57.02
C THR A 164 -12.46 32.32 57.12
N GLN A 165 -13.69 32.31 56.58
CA GLN A 165 -14.61 33.45 56.58
C GLN A 165 -16.08 32.99 56.66
N GLU A 166 -16.92 33.79 57.31
CA GLU A 166 -18.38 33.61 57.32
C GLU A 166 -18.94 33.75 55.90
N ILE A 167 -19.46 32.65 55.36
CA ILE A 167 -20.04 32.64 54.01
C ILE A 167 -21.49 33.11 54.11
N PHE A 168 -21.76 34.35 53.68
CA PHE A 168 -23.12 34.88 53.55
C PHE A 168 -23.70 34.46 52.20
N SER A 169 -24.65 33.52 52.18
CA SER A 169 -25.39 33.16 50.97
C SER A 169 -26.71 33.93 50.87
N LEU A 170 -26.80 34.88 49.94
CA LEU A 170 -28.06 35.55 49.59
C LEU A 170 -28.88 34.66 48.66
N HIS A 171 -29.85 33.92 49.21
CA HIS A 171 -30.80 33.17 48.39
C HIS A 171 -31.92 34.09 47.89
N ARG A 172 -31.93 34.38 46.59
CA ARG A 172 -33.00 35.16 45.96
C ARG A 172 -34.20 34.23 45.75
N LYS A 173 -35.29 34.42 46.50
CA LYS A 173 -36.54 33.70 46.26
C LYS A 173 -37.03 34.02 44.85
N THR A 174 -37.17 33.00 44.02
CA THR A 174 -37.81 33.11 42.70
C THR A 174 -39.26 33.57 42.93
N ILE A 175 -39.61 34.73 42.39
CA ILE A 175 -40.96 35.28 42.44
C ILE A 175 -41.82 34.42 41.49
N GLN A 176 -42.83 33.76 42.05
CA GLN A 176 -43.91 33.08 41.30
C GLN A 176 -44.84 34.11 40.67
#